data_AF-A0A1E5Q7L9-F1
#
_entry.id   AF-A0A1E5Q7L9-F1
#
_cell.length_a   1.000
_cell.length_b   1.000
_cell.length_c   1.000
_cell.angle_alpha   90.00
_cell.angle_beta   90.00
_cell.angle_gamma   90.00
#
_symmetry.space_group_name_H-M   'P 1'
#
loop_
_entity.id
_entity.type
_entity.pdbx_description
1 polymer ?
#
loop_
_entity_poly.entity_id
_entity_poly.type
_entity_poly.pdbx_seq_one_letter_code
_entity_poly.pdbx_strand_id
1 'polypeptide(L)'
;MLVRTAIAALNLGRFDFAQKLALRLLSVHRESSDAYNAYNILGVVNMVNGQYAKALAHFTKALKLKPGDAQTHLNMAEALNALNKASLAYEHLEHALRLEPHAPQVHYAMGTTCRAIGDADRAEEMFRATLSLDPFHPFAWKSLAEMGRSTMGQDTERMMEAVSHFQNAPHQRAQVLFALFATFERAKEDDQAFAFLEQANQLVASVQNYDVSDDEQWMQSIAEAFPKDRLDGLVSPNQVTPRPIFIVGMPRSGTTLVEQVIAGHSDVQACGELPFLSAAVEFIGARPGLNYPDTVARWKGKDIKKIAADYLDEVKSFDITQPNFTDKMPGNFPYLGVVALAFPNARIIHCQRDPIDTCLANYRQMFTEQHRYTFDQGDLVRYFKAYSNLMAHWRSVMGAQILDVSYEALVENPEDQARRIIAFCDLPWEDECLNVGQSDRSIRTASASQVREGIHKNFVARWKRYEKHIQVLIEGLSR
;
A
#
# COMPACT_ATOMS: atom_id res chain seq x y z
N MET A 1 33.39 -19.30 -4.83
CA MET A 1 33.60 -17.89 -4.39
C MET A 1 32.42 -17.00 -4.80
N LEU A 2 32.00 -17.02 -6.07
CA LEU A 2 30.94 -16.16 -6.62
C LEU A 2 29.56 -16.29 -5.93
N VAL A 3 29.11 -17.51 -5.62
CA VAL A 3 27.83 -17.75 -4.90
C VAL A 3 27.80 -17.07 -3.53
N ARG A 4 28.85 -17.26 -2.72
CA ARG A 4 28.95 -16.65 -1.39
C ARG A 4 28.92 -15.12 -1.45
N THR A 5 29.59 -14.53 -2.44
CA THR A 5 29.55 -13.08 -2.67
C THR A 5 28.16 -12.59 -3.06
N ALA A 6 27.43 -13.34 -3.89
CA ALA A 6 26.08 -12.99 -4.29
C ALA A 6 25.10 -13.04 -3.10
N ILE A 7 25.19 -14.08 -2.27
CA ILE A 7 24.40 -14.21 -1.04
C ILE A 7 24.75 -13.07 -0.06
N ALA A 8 26.03 -12.78 0.14
CA ALA A 8 26.46 -11.68 1.01
C ALA A 8 25.96 -10.32 0.50
N ALA A 9 26.00 -10.07 -0.81
CA ALA A 9 25.45 -8.86 -1.41
C ALA A 9 23.94 -8.74 -1.16
N LEU A 10 23.19 -9.84 -1.27
CA LEU A 10 21.76 -9.87 -0.97
C LEU A 10 21.49 -9.54 0.51
N ASN A 11 22.20 -10.20 1.43
CA ASN A 11 22.03 -9.98 2.88
C ASN A 11 22.42 -8.55 3.31
N LEU A 12 23.32 -7.90 2.56
CA LEU A 12 23.71 -6.50 2.78
C LEU A 12 22.81 -5.50 2.05
N GLY A 13 21.69 -5.94 1.45
CA GLY A 13 20.75 -5.07 0.72
C GLY A 13 21.30 -4.50 -0.59
N ARG A 14 22.42 -5.02 -1.11
CA ARG A 14 23.01 -4.58 -2.38
C ARG A 14 22.36 -5.31 -3.55
N PHE A 15 21.06 -5.09 -3.75
CA PHE A 15 20.20 -5.86 -4.66
C PHE A 15 20.69 -5.85 -6.11
N ASP A 16 21.07 -4.69 -6.65
CA ASP A 16 21.62 -4.58 -8.02
C ASP A 16 22.89 -5.41 -8.21
N PHE A 17 23.76 -5.41 -7.20
CA PHE A 17 25.00 -6.17 -7.26
C PHE A 17 24.71 -7.67 -7.12
N ALA A 18 23.83 -8.06 -6.20
CA ALA A 18 23.38 -9.44 -6.04
C ALA A 18 22.76 -9.97 -7.34
N GLN A 19 21.93 -9.17 -8.01
CA GLN A 19 21.31 -9.51 -9.29
C GLN A 19 22.35 -9.76 -10.39
N LYS A 20 23.31 -8.85 -10.55
CA LYS A 20 24.40 -8.99 -11.55
C LYS A 20 25.21 -10.27 -11.31
N LEU A 21 25.53 -10.57 -10.06
CA LEU A 21 26.26 -11.78 -9.69
C LEU A 21 25.42 -13.04 -9.95
N ALA A 22 24.12 -13.03 -9.66
CA ALA A 22 23.22 -14.13 -9.94
C ALA A 22 23.05 -14.41 -11.44
N LEU A 23 22.91 -13.37 -12.27
CA LEU A 23 22.87 -13.54 -13.73
C LEU A 23 24.17 -14.14 -14.28
N ARG A 24 25.33 -13.73 -13.72
CA ARG A 24 26.63 -14.31 -14.07
C ARG A 24 26.76 -15.77 -13.63
N LEU A 25 26.20 -16.15 -12.48
CA LEU A 25 26.17 -17.55 -12.06
C LEU A 25 25.39 -18.41 -13.05
N LEU A 26 24.23 -17.93 -13.52
CA LEU A 26 23.41 -18.64 -14.51
C LEU A 26 24.04 -18.71 -15.90
N SER A 27 24.94 -17.80 -16.27
CA SER A 27 25.65 -17.89 -17.56
C SER A 27 26.76 -18.94 -17.55
N VAL A 28 27.30 -19.29 -16.37
CA VAL A 28 28.42 -20.24 -16.22
C VAL A 28 27.94 -21.62 -15.77
N HIS A 29 26.88 -21.71 -14.99
CA HIS A 29 26.43 -22.95 -14.36
C HIS A 29 24.90 -23.13 -14.42
N ARG A 30 24.34 -23.47 -15.60
CA ARG A 30 22.88 -23.58 -15.78
C ARG A 30 22.21 -24.77 -15.06
N GLU A 31 22.95 -25.83 -14.76
CA GLU A 31 22.39 -27.09 -14.23
C GLU A 31 23.07 -27.58 -12.94
N SER A 32 23.81 -26.70 -12.23
CA SER A 32 24.45 -27.07 -10.96
C SER A 32 23.64 -26.62 -9.74
N SER A 33 24.03 -27.09 -8.55
CA SER A 33 23.55 -26.57 -7.26
C SER A 33 23.69 -25.05 -7.10
N ASP A 34 24.58 -24.42 -7.88
CA ASP A 34 24.77 -22.96 -7.86
C ASP A 34 23.66 -22.23 -8.62
N ALA A 35 23.00 -22.90 -9.58
CA ALA A 35 21.84 -22.36 -10.29
C ALA A 35 20.67 -22.13 -9.33
N TYR A 36 20.48 -23.00 -8.33
CA TYR A 36 19.48 -22.82 -7.28
C TYR A 36 19.68 -21.49 -6.56
N ASN A 37 20.89 -21.22 -6.06
CA ASN A 37 21.19 -19.98 -5.33
C ASN A 37 20.97 -18.75 -6.22
N ALA A 38 21.37 -18.82 -7.49
CA ALA A 38 21.16 -17.74 -8.43
C ALA A 38 19.67 -17.46 -8.68
N TYR A 39 18.86 -18.51 -8.88
CA TYR A 39 17.41 -18.33 -9.04
C TYR A 39 16.75 -17.81 -7.76
N ASN A 40 17.15 -18.28 -6.57
CA ASN A 40 16.59 -17.77 -5.32
C ASN A 40 16.94 -16.29 -5.12
N ILE A 41 18.20 -15.88 -5.36
CA ILE A 41 18.62 -14.48 -5.30
C ILE A 41 17.83 -13.61 -6.28
N LEU A 42 17.68 -14.05 -7.53
CA LEU A 42 16.87 -13.31 -8.51
C LEU A 42 15.40 -13.21 -8.08
N GLY A 43 14.86 -14.27 -7.48
CA GLY A 43 13.51 -14.26 -6.91
C GLY A 43 13.35 -13.19 -5.83
N VAL A 44 14.26 -13.16 -4.85
CA VAL A 44 14.24 -12.18 -3.75
C VAL A 44 14.47 -10.74 -4.27
N VAL A 45 15.38 -10.52 -5.22
CA VAL A 45 15.57 -9.18 -5.82
C VAL A 45 14.30 -8.72 -6.54
N ASN A 46 13.66 -9.59 -7.31
CA ASN A 46 12.40 -9.24 -7.98
C ASN A 46 11.26 -8.99 -6.98
N MET A 47 11.20 -9.73 -5.87
CA MET A 47 10.28 -9.48 -4.75
C MET A 47 10.45 -8.06 -4.19
N VAL A 48 11.69 -7.67 -3.86
CA VAL A 48 12.00 -6.33 -3.32
C VAL A 48 11.61 -5.23 -4.31
N ASN A 49 11.80 -5.47 -5.60
CA ASN A 49 11.43 -4.53 -6.67
C ASN A 49 9.93 -4.57 -7.03
N GLY A 50 9.08 -5.29 -6.29
CA GLY A 50 7.65 -5.43 -6.58
C GLY A 50 7.31 -6.25 -7.83
N GLN A 51 8.29 -6.88 -8.47
CA GLN A 51 8.14 -7.68 -9.69
C GLN A 51 7.76 -9.14 -9.35
N TYR A 52 6.64 -9.31 -8.64
CA TYR A 52 6.24 -10.58 -8.04
C TYR A 52 6.07 -11.72 -9.05
N ALA A 53 5.56 -11.46 -10.25
CA ALA A 53 5.41 -12.48 -11.29
C ALA A 53 6.76 -13.03 -11.78
N LYS A 54 7.76 -12.15 -11.94
CA LYS A 54 9.14 -12.57 -12.26
C LYS A 54 9.76 -13.33 -11.09
N ALA A 55 9.49 -12.89 -9.85
CA ALA A 55 9.94 -13.60 -8.67
C ALA A 55 9.41 -15.04 -8.63
N LEU A 56 8.12 -15.25 -8.87
CA LEU A 56 7.52 -16.60 -8.96
C LEU A 56 8.18 -17.48 -10.02
N ALA A 57 8.47 -16.94 -11.19
CA ALA A 57 9.15 -17.69 -12.25
C ALA A 57 10.55 -18.15 -11.82
N HIS A 58 11.26 -17.33 -11.04
CA HIS A 58 12.57 -17.68 -10.49
C HIS A 58 12.47 -18.68 -9.32
N PHE A 59 11.55 -18.48 -8.36
CA PHE A 59 11.33 -19.44 -7.27
C PHE A 59 10.88 -20.81 -7.79
N THR A 60 10.05 -20.85 -8.82
CA THR A 60 9.66 -22.11 -9.48
C THR A 60 10.88 -22.85 -10.02
N LYS A 61 11.84 -22.15 -10.64
CA LYS A 61 13.09 -22.76 -11.11
C LYS A 61 13.98 -23.21 -9.95
N ALA A 62 14.03 -22.44 -8.87
CA ALA A 62 14.76 -22.82 -7.66
C ALA A 62 14.18 -24.09 -7.02
N LEU A 63 12.86 -24.19 -6.85
CA LEU A 63 12.18 -25.36 -6.28
C LEU A 63 12.29 -26.60 -7.17
N LYS A 64 12.37 -26.45 -8.50
CA LYS A 64 12.69 -27.59 -9.39
C LYS A 64 14.05 -28.22 -9.09
N LEU A 65 15.03 -27.41 -8.68
CA LEU A 65 16.38 -27.86 -8.36
C LEU A 65 16.48 -28.36 -6.91
N LYS A 66 15.75 -27.73 -5.98
CA LYS A 66 15.73 -28.11 -4.57
C LYS A 66 14.28 -28.06 -4.01
N PRO A 67 13.48 -29.13 -4.20
CA PRO A 67 12.08 -29.15 -3.80
C PRO A 67 11.84 -29.07 -2.29
N GLY A 68 12.82 -29.49 -1.48
CA GLY A 68 12.72 -29.52 -0.02
C GLY A 68 13.24 -28.26 0.68
N ASP A 69 13.26 -27.10 0.01
CA ASP A 69 13.74 -25.86 0.61
C ASP A 69 12.59 -25.02 1.18
N ALA A 70 12.43 -25.05 2.51
CA ALA A 70 11.33 -24.37 3.21
C ALA A 70 11.33 -22.85 2.97
N GLN A 71 12.51 -22.22 2.97
CA GLN A 71 12.64 -20.78 2.74
C GLN A 71 12.17 -20.37 1.33
N THR A 72 12.47 -21.17 0.30
CA THR A 72 12.00 -20.89 -1.06
C THR A 72 10.49 -21.06 -1.17
N HIS A 73 9.91 -22.06 -0.48
CA HIS A 73 8.45 -22.19 -0.36
C HIS A 73 7.81 -20.97 0.32
N LEU A 74 8.40 -20.49 1.41
CA LEU A 74 7.99 -19.26 2.10
C LEU A 74 8.04 -18.04 1.18
N ASN A 75 9.16 -17.80 0.50
CA ASN A 75 9.32 -16.69 -0.44
C ASN A 75 8.30 -16.76 -1.60
N MET A 76 8.00 -17.97 -2.08
CA MET A 76 6.99 -18.18 -3.12
C MET A 76 5.58 -17.85 -2.61
N ALA A 77 5.25 -18.23 -1.38
CA ALA A 77 3.98 -17.87 -0.76
C ALA A 77 3.82 -16.36 -0.56
N GLU A 78 4.88 -15.65 -0.16
CA GLU A 78 4.86 -14.18 -0.06
C GLU A 78 4.57 -13.52 -1.42
N ALA A 79 5.24 -13.99 -2.49
CA ALA A 79 5.00 -13.51 -3.86
C ALA A 79 3.58 -13.83 -4.35
N LEU A 80 3.04 -15.02 -4.03
CA LEU A 80 1.67 -15.42 -4.37
C LEU A 80 0.65 -14.56 -3.63
N ASN A 81 0.86 -14.31 -2.34
CA ASN A 81 0.04 -13.39 -1.57
C ASN A 81 0.06 -11.99 -2.21
N ALA A 82 1.23 -11.47 -2.57
CA ALA A 82 1.38 -10.20 -3.28
C ALA A 82 0.51 -10.11 -4.55
N LEU A 83 0.36 -11.23 -5.25
CA LEU A 83 -0.43 -11.38 -6.48
C LEU A 83 -1.90 -11.80 -6.24
N ASN A 84 -2.43 -11.68 -5.03
CA ASN A 84 -3.80 -12.11 -4.67
C ASN A 84 -4.09 -13.61 -4.90
N LYS A 85 -3.06 -14.46 -4.89
CA LYS A 85 -3.17 -15.91 -5.05
C LYS A 85 -3.03 -16.63 -3.70
N ALA A 86 -3.82 -16.20 -2.72
CA ALA A 86 -3.66 -16.64 -1.32
C ALA A 86 -3.89 -18.15 -1.12
N SER A 87 -4.79 -18.79 -1.88
CA SER A 87 -4.98 -20.24 -1.81
C SER A 87 -3.73 -21.02 -2.25
N LEU A 88 -3.06 -20.57 -3.32
CA LEU A 88 -1.78 -21.17 -3.73
C LEU A 88 -0.67 -20.87 -2.72
N ALA A 89 -0.67 -19.66 -2.12
CA ALA A 89 0.28 -19.31 -1.07
C ALA A 89 0.15 -20.27 0.14
N TYR A 90 -1.08 -20.61 0.50
CA TYR A 90 -1.38 -21.56 1.58
C TYR A 90 -0.74 -22.93 1.32
N GLU A 91 -0.92 -23.50 0.12
CA GLU A 91 -0.32 -24.78 -0.26
C GLU A 91 1.22 -24.76 -0.08
N HIS A 92 1.89 -23.70 -0.54
CA HIS A 92 3.33 -23.55 -0.38
C HIS A 92 3.75 -23.43 1.09
N LEU A 93 2.96 -22.75 1.92
CA LEU A 93 3.22 -22.64 3.36
C LEU A 93 3.00 -23.95 4.09
N GLU A 94 2.04 -24.78 3.68
CA GLU A 94 1.90 -26.13 4.24
C GLU A 94 3.14 -26.99 3.95
N HIS A 95 3.71 -26.86 2.74
CA HIS A 95 4.99 -27.49 2.42
C HIS A 95 6.13 -26.97 3.29
N ALA A 96 6.27 -25.64 3.43
CA ALA A 96 7.29 -25.04 4.28
C ALA A 96 7.15 -25.50 5.74
N LEU A 97 5.93 -25.56 6.27
CA LEU A 97 5.66 -25.96 7.65
C LEU A 97 5.95 -27.44 7.90
N ARG A 98 5.69 -28.32 6.93
CA ARG A 98 6.11 -29.74 7.02
C ARG A 98 7.63 -29.90 7.05
N LEU A 99 8.36 -29.06 6.33
CA LEU A 99 9.82 -29.09 6.27
C LEU A 99 10.45 -28.48 7.53
N GLU A 100 9.89 -27.38 8.04
CA GLU A 100 10.37 -26.67 9.22
C GLU A 100 9.22 -26.33 10.20
N PRO A 101 8.76 -27.28 11.04
CA PRO A 101 7.60 -27.09 11.92
C PRO A 101 7.77 -26.04 13.01
N HIS A 102 9.02 -25.66 13.32
CA HIS A 102 9.37 -24.74 14.41
C HIS A 102 9.92 -23.40 13.91
N ALA A 103 9.67 -23.03 12.66
CA ALA A 103 10.08 -21.76 12.07
C ALA A 103 9.01 -20.66 12.32
N PRO A 104 9.24 -19.67 13.20
CA PRO A 104 8.24 -18.64 13.51
C PRO A 104 7.78 -17.87 12.28
N GLN A 105 8.67 -17.60 11.33
CA GLN A 105 8.37 -16.90 10.09
C GLN A 105 7.37 -17.64 9.20
N VAL A 106 7.38 -18.98 9.22
CA VAL A 106 6.43 -19.81 8.45
C VAL A 106 5.06 -19.77 9.09
N HIS A 107 4.99 -19.89 10.43
CA HIS A 107 3.73 -19.72 11.17
C HIS A 107 3.14 -18.33 10.97
N TYR A 108 3.97 -17.28 11.04
CA TYR A 108 3.52 -15.92 10.80
C TYR A 108 2.95 -15.73 9.39
N ALA A 109 3.66 -16.21 8.36
CA ALA A 109 3.20 -16.15 6.97
C ALA A 109 1.93 -16.99 6.73
N MET A 110 1.78 -18.13 7.43
CA MET A 110 0.53 -18.89 7.42
C MET A 110 -0.61 -18.08 8.03
N GLY A 111 -0.39 -17.41 9.16
CA GLY A 111 -1.38 -16.54 9.78
C GLY A 111 -1.83 -15.38 8.88
N THR A 112 -0.88 -14.72 8.20
CA THR A 112 -1.22 -13.63 7.26
C THR A 112 -1.98 -14.13 6.04
N THR A 113 -1.66 -15.34 5.56
CA THR A 113 -2.37 -15.99 4.45
C THR A 113 -3.78 -16.42 4.84
N CYS A 114 -3.95 -17.03 6.02
CA CYS A 114 -5.25 -17.39 6.59
C CYS A 114 -6.16 -16.16 6.73
N ARG A 115 -5.60 -15.05 7.21
CA ARG A 115 -6.31 -13.76 7.27
C ARG A 115 -6.75 -13.27 5.90
N ALA A 116 -5.92 -13.44 4.86
CA ALA A 116 -6.24 -13.02 3.50
C ALA A 116 -7.35 -13.86 2.85
N ILE A 117 -7.43 -15.16 3.15
CA ILE A 117 -8.51 -16.05 2.69
C ILE A 117 -9.80 -15.94 3.54
N GLY A 118 -9.78 -15.14 4.62
CA GLY A 118 -10.92 -14.93 5.50
C GLY A 118 -11.05 -15.92 6.67
N ASP A 119 -10.08 -16.81 6.86
CA ASP A 119 -10.04 -17.75 7.99
C ASP A 119 -9.39 -17.08 9.21
N ALA A 120 -10.20 -16.33 9.95
CA ALA A 120 -9.75 -15.55 11.10
C ALA A 120 -9.30 -16.43 12.29
N ASP A 121 -9.93 -17.59 12.49
CA ASP A 121 -9.63 -18.47 13.63
C ASP A 121 -8.29 -19.20 13.39
N ARG A 122 -8.07 -19.70 12.17
CA ARG A 122 -6.76 -20.29 11.81
C ARG A 122 -5.66 -19.24 11.80
N ALA A 123 -5.95 -18.02 11.37
CA ALA A 123 -5.00 -16.92 11.45
C ALA A 123 -4.56 -16.63 12.90
N GLU A 124 -5.51 -16.58 13.83
CA GLU A 124 -5.22 -16.43 15.26
C GLU A 124 -4.33 -17.58 15.78
N GLU A 125 -4.68 -18.83 15.48
CA GLU A 125 -3.91 -20.00 15.89
C GLU A 125 -2.44 -19.90 15.44
N MET A 126 -2.21 -19.54 14.18
CA MET A 126 -0.85 -19.43 13.62
C MET A 126 -0.07 -18.24 14.19
N PHE A 127 -0.72 -17.12 14.48
CA PHE A 127 -0.06 -16.01 15.19
C PHE A 127 0.27 -16.36 16.64
N ARG A 128 -0.60 -17.09 17.33
CA ARG A 128 -0.32 -17.62 18.69
C ARG A 128 0.82 -18.64 18.65
N ALA A 129 0.87 -19.51 17.65
CA ALA A 129 1.98 -20.43 17.44
C ALA A 129 3.30 -19.68 17.20
N THR A 130 3.29 -18.61 16.40
CA THR A 130 4.44 -17.72 16.23
C THR A 130 4.94 -17.19 17.58
N LEU A 131 4.03 -16.68 18.42
CA LEU A 131 4.37 -16.15 19.75
C LEU A 131 4.78 -17.22 20.77
N SER A 132 4.42 -18.49 20.54
CA SER A 132 4.93 -19.60 21.36
C SER A 132 6.39 -19.94 21.06
N LEU A 133 6.83 -19.70 19.82
CA LEU A 133 8.20 -19.95 19.36
C LEU A 133 9.10 -18.72 19.53
N ASP A 134 8.55 -17.53 19.32
CA ASP A 134 9.20 -16.23 19.53
C ASP A 134 8.25 -15.30 20.31
N PRO A 135 8.33 -15.27 21.66
CA PRO A 135 7.45 -14.47 22.52
C PRO A 135 7.47 -12.97 22.25
N PHE A 136 8.53 -12.46 21.63
CA PHE A 136 8.70 -11.05 21.35
C PHE A 136 8.38 -10.69 19.89
N HIS A 137 7.86 -11.62 19.08
CA HIS A 137 7.62 -11.39 17.65
C HIS A 137 6.67 -10.19 17.39
N PRO A 138 7.19 -9.04 16.94
CA PRO A 138 6.44 -7.78 16.98
C PRO A 138 5.25 -7.77 16.01
N PHE A 139 5.43 -8.39 14.84
CA PHE A 139 4.39 -8.44 13.80
C PHE A 139 3.23 -9.38 14.16
N ALA A 140 3.47 -10.40 15.00
CA ALA A 140 2.42 -11.31 15.44
C ALA A 140 1.52 -10.60 16.47
N TRP A 141 2.11 -9.86 17.42
CA TRP A 141 1.36 -9.02 18.34
C TRP A 141 0.51 -7.98 17.63
N LYS A 142 1.08 -7.26 16.67
CA LYS A 142 0.34 -6.30 15.85
C LYS A 142 -0.81 -6.97 15.09
N SER A 143 -0.58 -8.12 14.47
CA SER A 143 -1.62 -8.82 13.69
C SER A 143 -2.78 -9.28 14.57
N LEU A 144 -2.52 -9.82 15.76
CA LEU A 144 -3.56 -10.18 16.73
C LEU A 144 -4.37 -8.96 17.20
N ALA A 145 -3.69 -7.85 17.49
CA ALA A 145 -4.35 -6.62 17.94
C ALA A 145 -5.23 -6.00 16.85
N GLU A 146 -4.74 -5.93 15.61
CA GLU A 146 -5.53 -5.51 14.44
C GLU A 146 -6.79 -6.36 14.26
N MET A 147 -6.66 -7.68 14.41
CA MET A 147 -7.78 -8.63 14.31
C MET A 147 -8.73 -8.62 15.50
N GLY A 148 -8.34 -7.98 16.61
CA GLY A 148 -9.11 -8.04 17.85
C GLY A 148 -9.09 -9.35 18.57
N ARG A 149 -7.99 -10.07 18.40
CA ARG A 149 -7.71 -11.34 19.08
C ARG A 149 -6.64 -11.19 20.16
N SER A 150 -6.22 -9.98 20.51
CA SER A 150 -5.43 -9.68 21.71
C SER A 150 -6.33 -9.34 22.90
N THR A 151 -5.90 -9.68 24.11
CA THR A 151 -6.70 -9.49 25.33
C THR A 151 -6.04 -8.53 26.33
N MET A 152 -6.85 -7.92 27.19
CA MET A 152 -6.33 -7.28 28.41
C MET A 152 -5.75 -8.33 29.36
N GLY A 153 -4.79 -7.95 30.21
CA GLY A 153 -4.10 -8.85 31.14
C GLY A 153 -2.89 -9.51 30.48
N GLN A 154 -2.94 -10.83 30.29
CA GLN A 154 -1.79 -11.64 29.87
C GLN A 154 -1.12 -11.13 28.58
N ASP A 155 -1.88 -10.80 27.53
CA ASP A 155 -1.27 -10.31 26.28
C ASP A 155 -0.67 -8.93 26.46
N THR A 156 -1.35 -8.00 27.13
CA THR A 156 -0.81 -6.66 27.40
C THR A 156 0.44 -6.72 28.27
N GLU A 157 0.51 -7.62 29.24
CA GLU A 157 1.71 -7.85 30.06
C GLU A 157 2.88 -8.32 29.21
N ARG A 158 2.66 -9.33 28.34
CA ARG A 158 3.70 -9.82 27.41
C ARG A 158 4.11 -8.79 26.36
N MET A 159 3.19 -7.99 25.86
CA MET A 159 3.51 -6.87 24.98
C MET A 159 4.36 -5.82 25.70
N MET A 160 4.08 -5.51 26.97
CA MET A 160 4.91 -4.61 27.76
C MET A 160 6.32 -5.19 27.99
N GLU A 161 6.45 -6.49 28.25
CA GLU A 161 7.76 -7.17 28.28
C GLU A 161 8.49 -7.06 26.93
N ALA A 162 7.79 -7.23 25.81
CA ALA A 162 8.35 -7.06 24.47
C ALA A 162 8.82 -5.61 24.21
N VAL A 163 8.07 -4.60 24.67
CA VAL A 163 8.51 -3.19 24.63
C VAL A 163 9.82 -3.00 25.40
N SER A 164 9.94 -3.61 26.59
CA SER A 164 11.16 -3.59 27.38
C SER A 164 12.32 -4.38 26.77
N HIS A 165 12.03 -5.42 25.98
CA HIS A 165 13.05 -6.19 25.24
C HIS A 165 13.67 -5.36 24.10
N PHE A 166 12.86 -4.61 23.36
CA PHE A 166 13.27 -3.85 22.19
C PHE A 166 13.83 -2.43 22.49
N GLN A 167 14.58 -2.25 23.57
CA GLN A 167 15.12 -0.94 23.95
C GLN A 167 15.97 -0.28 22.86
N ASN A 168 16.78 -1.08 22.15
CA ASN A 168 17.68 -0.63 21.08
C ASN A 168 17.16 -1.00 19.68
N ALA A 169 15.88 -1.36 19.56
CA ALA A 169 15.25 -1.84 18.33
C ALA A 169 13.97 -1.02 18.06
N PRO A 170 14.11 0.25 17.67
CA PRO A 170 13.03 1.23 17.63
C PRO A 170 11.85 0.81 16.74
N HIS A 171 12.14 0.20 15.59
CA HIS A 171 11.09 -0.30 14.70
C HIS A 171 10.26 -1.42 15.33
N GLN A 172 10.91 -2.42 15.93
CA GLN A 172 10.23 -3.54 16.60
C GLN A 172 9.44 -3.05 17.82
N ARG A 173 10.03 -2.16 18.61
CA ARG A 173 9.38 -1.53 19.76
C ARG A 173 8.12 -0.74 19.35
N ALA A 174 8.20 0.04 18.27
CA ALA A 174 7.05 0.77 17.74
C ALA A 174 5.92 -0.16 17.30
N GLN A 175 6.22 -1.28 16.62
CA GLN A 175 5.20 -2.26 16.21
C GLN A 175 4.40 -2.80 17.42
N VAL A 176 5.08 -3.09 18.53
CA VAL A 176 4.42 -3.57 19.76
C VAL A 176 3.63 -2.44 20.44
N LEU A 177 4.14 -1.21 20.45
CA LEU A 177 3.39 -0.06 20.98
C LEU A 177 2.10 0.21 20.18
N PHE A 178 2.12 0.04 18.85
CA PHE A 178 0.90 0.07 18.03
C PHE A 178 -0.07 -1.08 18.36
N ALA A 179 0.44 -2.27 18.70
CA ALA A 179 -0.39 -3.39 19.15
C ALA A 179 -1.05 -3.11 20.50
N LEU A 180 -0.32 -2.50 21.43
CA LEU A 180 -0.86 -2.03 22.72
C LEU A 180 -1.93 -0.96 22.49
N PHE A 181 -1.66 0.05 21.65
CA PHE A 181 -2.65 1.05 21.26
C PHE A 181 -3.95 0.41 20.78
N ALA A 182 -3.88 -0.50 19.80
CA ALA A 182 -5.07 -1.16 19.25
C ALA A 182 -5.82 -2.03 20.29
N THR A 183 -5.10 -2.65 21.23
CA THR A 183 -5.69 -3.47 22.31
C THR A 183 -6.42 -2.60 23.32
N PHE A 184 -5.77 -1.56 23.84
CA PHE A 184 -6.37 -0.61 24.79
C PHE A 184 -7.51 0.21 24.16
N GLU A 185 -7.38 0.58 22.88
CA GLU A 185 -8.45 1.28 22.16
C GLU A 185 -9.72 0.42 22.09
N ARG A 186 -9.58 -0.89 21.84
CA ARG A 186 -10.73 -1.81 21.80
C ARG A 186 -11.34 -2.01 23.20
N ALA A 187 -10.51 -1.98 24.25
CA ALA A 187 -10.95 -2.00 25.64
C ALA A 187 -11.60 -0.68 26.11
N LYS A 188 -11.60 0.37 25.27
CA LYS A 188 -12.10 1.73 25.58
C LYS A 188 -11.29 2.46 26.66
N GLU A 189 -10.03 2.09 26.83
CA GLU A 189 -9.07 2.77 27.70
C GLU A 189 -8.35 3.89 26.91
N ASP A 190 -9.11 4.92 26.53
CA ASP A 190 -8.73 5.87 25.47
C ASP A 190 -7.44 6.64 25.75
N ASP A 191 -7.21 7.02 27.00
CA ASP A 191 -6.02 7.79 27.38
C ASP A 191 -4.76 6.96 27.34
N GLN A 192 -4.83 5.74 27.86
CA GLN A 192 -3.70 4.81 27.82
C GLN A 192 -3.42 4.36 26.38
N ALA A 193 -4.47 4.10 25.60
CA ALA A 193 -4.35 3.82 24.18
C ALA A 193 -3.58 4.95 23.47
N PHE A 194 -4.02 6.20 23.63
CA PHE A 194 -3.37 7.32 22.97
C PHE A 194 -1.93 7.53 23.45
N ALA A 195 -1.63 7.32 24.74
CA ALA A 195 -0.27 7.38 25.25
C ALA A 195 0.67 6.35 24.60
N PHE A 196 0.18 5.13 24.29
CA PHE A 196 0.96 4.16 23.52
C PHE A 196 1.13 4.56 22.06
N LEU A 197 0.08 5.13 21.45
CA LEU A 197 0.14 5.63 20.08
C LEU A 197 1.18 6.75 19.94
N GLU A 198 1.16 7.72 20.85
CA GLU A 198 2.10 8.84 20.87
C GLU A 198 3.54 8.35 21.05
N GLN A 199 3.78 7.43 21.99
CA GLN A 199 5.10 6.81 22.16
C GLN A 199 5.57 6.07 20.90
N ALA A 200 4.67 5.33 20.23
CA ALA A 200 5.01 4.63 18.98
C ALA A 200 5.41 5.63 17.90
N ASN A 201 4.60 6.67 17.70
CA ASN A 201 4.80 7.70 16.70
C ASN A 201 6.09 8.51 16.93
N GLN A 202 6.33 8.98 18.16
CA GLN A 202 7.55 9.68 18.54
C GLN A 202 8.80 8.82 18.29
N LEU A 203 8.74 7.52 18.59
CA LEU A 203 9.85 6.61 18.37
C LEU A 203 10.15 6.44 16.88
N VAL A 204 9.13 6.28 16.03
CA VAL A 204 9.31 6.20 14.58
C VAL A 204 9.86 7.52 14.02
N ALA A 205 9.29 8.65 14.42
CA ALA A 205 9.75 9.97 14.00
C ALA A 205 11.23 10.21 14.38
N SER A 206 11.66 9.78 15.57
CA SER A 206 13.04 9.99 16.05
C SER A 206 14.13 9.25 15.24
N VAL A 207 13.75 8.22 14.49
CA VAL A 207 14.69 7.39 13.71
C VAL A 207 14.55 7.58 12.21
N GLN A 208 13.55 8.35 11.78
CA GLN A 208 13.37 8.75 10.40
C GLN A 208 14.11 10.05 10.13
N ASN A 209 14.86 10.08 9.03
CA ASN A 209 15.38 11.34 8.49
C ASN A 209 14.31 11.92 7.56
N TYR A 210 13.46 12.78 8.11
CA TYR A 210 12.30 13.35 7.42
C TYR A 210 12.08 14.82 7.82
N ASP A 211 11.85 15.67 6.82
CA ASP A 211 11.44 17.06 6.99
C ASP A 211 10.27 17.33 6.02
N VAL A 212 9.11 17.69 6.55
CA VAL A 212 7.91 17.95 5.73
C VAL A 212 8.06 19.13 4.77
N SER A 213 9.05 20.01 4.97
CA SER A 213 9.35 21.08 4.00
C SER A 213 9.80 20.52 2.65
N ASP A 214 10.43 19.34 2.61
CA ASP A 214 10.78 18.66 1.35
C ASP A 214 9.51 18.29 0.58
N ASP A 215 8.49 17.75 1.25
CA ASP A 215 7.20 17.39 0.64
C ASP A 215 6.42 18.64 0.20
N GLU A 216 6.41 19.70 1.01
CA GLU A 216 5.80 20.99 0.65
C GLU A 216 6.44 21.56 -0.62
N GLN A 217 7.77 21.61 -0.68
CA GLN A 217 8.50 22.12 -1.83
C GLN A 217 8.32 21.22 -3.06
N TRP A 218 8.31 19.90 -2.87
CA TRP A 218 8.08 18.95 -3.94
C TRP A 218 6.70 19.11 -4.57
N MET A 219 5.63 19.17 -3.76
CA MET A 219 4.26 19.38 -4.26
C MET A 219 4.09 20.73 -4.94
N GLN A 220 4.71 21.79 -4.42
CA GLN A 220 4.72 23.10 -5.05
C GLN A 220 5.41 23.06 -6.42
N SER A 221 6.56 22.39 -6.51
CA SER A 221 7.31 22.22 -7.77
C SER A 221 6.53 21.42 -8.81
N ILE A 222 5.69 20.46 -8.37
CA ILE A 222 4.78 19.73 -9.25
C ILE A 222 3.73 20.68 -9.85
N ALA A 223 3.07 21.51 -9.03
CA ALA A 223 2.08 22.45 -9.52
C ALA A 223 2.69 23.40 -10.57
N GLU A 224 3.88 23.92 -10.30
CA GLU A 224 4.64 24.80 -11.22
C GLU A 224 5.05 24.09 -12.52
N ALA A 225 5.35 22.80 -12.46
CA ALA A 225 5.73 22.00 -13.64
C ALA A 225 4.56 21.72 -14.59
N PHE A 226 3.31 21.83 -14.14
CA PHE A 226 2.10 21.53 -14.91
C PHE A 226 1.09 22.70 -14.94
N PRO A 227 1.44 23.83 -15.57
CA PRO A 227 0.49 24.90 -15.81
C PRO A 227 -0.51 24.50 -16.91
N LYS A 228 -1.64 25.21 -17.01
CA LYS A 228 -2.75 24.88 -17.92
C LYS A 228 -2.31 24.72 -19.39
N ASP A 229 -1.50 25.66 -19.87
CA ASP A 229 -0.93 25.73 -21.21
C ASP A 229 -0.06 24.51 -21.56
N ARG A 230 0.58 23.86 -20.59
CA ARG A 230 1.29 22.60 -20.81
C ARG A 230 0.34 21.44 -21.04
N LEU A 231 -0.76 21.36 -20.28
CA LEU A 231 -1.77 20.32 -20.46
C LEU A 231 -2.50 20.46 -21.80
N ASP A 232 -2.75 21.71 -22.23
CA ASP A 232 -3.39 22.00 -23.51
C ASP A 232 -2.44 21.77 -24.71
N GLY A 233 -1.13 22.01 -24.53
CA GLY A 233 -0.14 21.99 -25.61
C GLY A 233 0.40 20.61 -26.02
N LEU A 234 0.22 19.59 -25.20
CA LEU A 234 0.71 18.23 -25.46
C LEU A 234 -0.46 17.32 -25.85
N VAL A 235 -0.78 17.29 -27.14
CA VAL A 235 -1.80 16.37 -27.69
C VAL A 235 -1.29 14.94 -27.57
N SER A 236 -1.95 14.13 -26.75
CA SER A 236 -1.71 12.69 -26.66
C SER A 236 -2.76 11.91 -27.47
N PRO A 237 -2.38 10.84 -28.19
CA PRO A 237 -3.22 10.21 -29.21
C PRO A 237 -4.12 9.11 -28.64
N ASN A 238 -5.26 8.92 -29.31
CA ASN A 238 -6.18 7.77 -29.27
C ASN A 238 -6.72 7.35 -27.89
N GLN A 239 -7.98 6.91 -27.87
CA GLN A 239 -8.57 6.30 -26.69
C GLN A 239 -7.74 5.10 -26.26
N VAL A 240 -7.35 5.08 -24.98
CA VAL A 240 -6.69 3.91 -24.37
C VAL A 240 -7.77 2.94 -23.92
N THR A 241 -7.60 1.65 -24.28
CA THR A 241 -8.47 0.54 -23.87
C THR A 241 -7.61 -0.62 -23.37
N PRO A 242 -7.89 -1.21 -22.19
CA PRO A 242 -8.95 -0.80 -21.25
C PRO A 242 -8.68 0.57 -20.63
N ARG A 243 -9.75 1.30 -20.29
CA ARG A 243 -9.66 2.68 -19.77
C ARG A 243 -9.36 2.65 -18.27
N PRO A 244 -8.33 3.37 -17.78
CA PRO A 244 -8.07 3.51 -16.36
C PRO A 244 -9.04 4.50 -15.68
N ILE A 245 -9.50 4.15 -14.50
CA ILE A 245 -10.20 5.01 -13.55
C ILE A 245 -9.29 5.18 -12.33
N PHE A 246 -8.71 6.37 -12.16
CA PHE A 246 -7.81 6.66 -11.04
C PHE A 246 -8.61 7.11 -9.83
N ILE A 247 -8.36 6.49 -8.68
CA ILE A 247 -9.00 6.85 -7.40
C ILE A 247 -7.92 7.32 -6.44
N VAL A 248 -7.88 8.62 -6.21
CA VAL A 248 -6.81 9.30 -5.47
C VAL A 248 -7.35 9.97 -4.22
N GLY A 249 -6.44 10.30 -3.31
CA GLY A 249 -6.74 11.08 -2.12
C GLY A 249 -5.69 10.91 -1.04
N MET A 250 -5.94 11.46 0.14
CA MET A 250 -5.17 11.06 1.32
C MET A 250 -5.47 9.59 1.66
N PRO A 251 -4.49 8.81 2.17
CA PRO A 251 -4.80 7.54 2.81
C PRO A 251 -5.94 7.72 3.82
N ARG A 252 -6.86 6.75 3.92
CA ARG A 252 -8.01 6.79 4.84
C ARG A 252 -9.09 7.86 4.54
N SER A 253 -9.08 8.45 3.34
CA SER A 253 -10.13 9.39 2.89
C SER A 253 -11.37 8.73 2.24
N GLY A 254 -11.45 7.41 2.22
CA GLY A 254 -12.58 6.68 1.62
C GLY A 254 -12.34 6.09 0.22
N THR A 255 -11.12 6.16 -0.30
CA THR A 255 -10.74 5.64 -1.64
C THR A 255 -11.14 4.18 -1.87
N THR A 256 -11.02 3.32 -0.85
CA THR A 256 -11.39 1.90 -0.97
C THR A 256 -12.91 1.70 -1.03
N LEU A 257 -13.68 2.50 -0.29
CA LEU A 257 -15.14 2.45 -0.34
C LEU A 257 -15.63 2.85 -1.74
N VAL A 258 -15.07 3.93 -2.28
CA VAL A 258 -15.36 4.41 -3.65
C VAL A 258 -14.97 3.37 -4.70
N GLU A 259 -13.81 2.73 -4.56
CA GLU A 259 -13.43 1.64 -5.47
C GLU A 259 -14.44 0.50 -5.45
N GLN A 260 -14.93 0.09 -4.28
CA GLN A 260 -15.92 -0.99 -4.22
C GLN A 260 -17.26 -0.61 -4.84
N VAL A 261 -17.69 0.65 -4.73
CA VAL A 261 -18.88 1.15 -5.45
C VAL A 261 -18.69 0.98 -6.96
N ILE A 262 -17.54 1.43 -7.50
CA ILE A 262 -17.25 1.36 -8.95
C ILE A 262 -17.09 -0.09 -9.39
N ALA A 263 -16.45 -0.91 -8.58
CA ALA A 263 -16.23 -2.33 -8.84
C ALA A 263 -17.54 -3.11 -8.92
N GLY A 264 -18.62 -2.65 -8.27
CA GLY A 264 -19.93 -3.27 -8.39
C GLY A 264 -20.43 -3.36 -9.85
N HIS A 265 -19.97 -2.46 -10.71
CA HIS A 265 -20.32 -2.44 -12.12
C HIS A 265 -19.61 -3.54 -12.94
N SER A 266 -20.36 -4.23 -13.80
CA SER A 266 -19.91 -5.37 -14.62
C SER A 266 -18.75 -5.02 -15.55
N ASP A 267 -18.77 -3.83 -16.18
CA ASP A 267 -17.70 -3.31 -17.06
C ASP A 267 -16.42 -2.81 -16.37
N VAL A 268 -16.25 -3.02 -15.06
CA VAL A 268 -15.08 -2.55 -14.29
C VAL A 268 -14.37 -3.70 -13.58
N GLN A 269 -13.06 -3.82 -13.80
CA GLN A 269 -12.20 -4.66 -12.99
C GLN A 269 -11.48 -3.84 -11.91
N ALA A 270 -11.72 -4.16 -10.63
CA ALA A 270 -10.99 -3.53 -9.53
C ALA A 270 -9.56 -4.09 -9.41
N CYS A 271 -8.54 -3.23 -9.55
CA CYS A 271 -7.14 -3.66 -9.48
C CYS A 271 -6.43 -3.21 -8.19
N GLY A 272 -7.07 -2.40 -7.35
CA GLY A 272 -6.51 -1.96 -6.06
C GLY A 272 -5.37 -0.95 -6.21
N GLU A 273 -4.40 -1.03 -5.31
CA GLU A 273 -3.24 -0.14 -5.26
C GLU A 273 -2.15 -0.59 -6.24
N LEU A 274 -2.01 0.13 -7.37
CA LEU A 274 -1.00 -0.17 -8.39
C LEU A 274 0.21 0.79 -8.28
N PRO A 275 1.43 0.30 -7.98
CA PRO A 275 2.62 1.14 -7.84
C PRO A 275 3.26 1.52 -9.21
N PHE A 276 2.59 1.20 -10.32
CA PHE A 276 3.21 1.24 -11.65
C PHE A 276 3.31 2.65 -12.22
N LEU A 277 2.38 3.55 -11.88
CA LEU A 277 2.37 4.90 -12.42
C LEU A 277 3.59 5.69 -11.93
N SER A 278 3.82 5.71 -10.61
CA SER A 278 4.99 6.37 -10.02
C SER A 278 6.28 5.77 -10.56
N ALA A 279 6.38 4.43 -10.63
CA ALA A 279 7.55 3.75 -11.17
C ALA A 279 7.84 4.14 -12.63
N ALA A 280 6.81 4.20 -13.50
CA ALA A 280 6.96 4.59 -14.89
C ALA A 280 7.38 6.07 -15.04
N VAL A 281 6.82 6.94 -14.21
CA VAL A 281 7.17 8.37 -14.15
C VAL A 281 8.61 8.57 -13.68
N GLU A 282 8.99 7.94 -12.57
CA GLU A 282 10.32 8.08 -11.98
C GLU A 282 11.40 7.52 -12.90
N PHE A 283 11.14 6.40 -13.58
CA PHE A 283 12.10 5.81 -14.52
C PHE A 283 12.40 6.74 -15.71
N ILE A 284 11.38 7.35 -16.30
CA ILE A 284 11.53 8.28 -17.44
C ILE A 284 12.00 9.66 -16.97
N GLY A 285 11.60 10.04 -15.76
CA GLY A 285 11.98 11.27 -15.09
C GLY A 285 13.41 11.27 -14.58
N ALA A 286 14.03 10.10 -14.39
CA ALA A 286 15.39 9.97 -13.87
C ALA A 286 16.44 10.41 -14.91
N ARG A 287 17.22 11.42 -14.53
CA ARG A 287 18.45 11.82 -15.23
C ARG A 287 19.55 12.06 -14.20
N PRO A 288 20.84 11.99 -14.58
CA PRO A 288 21.92 12.34 -13.66
C PRO A 288 21.70 13.73 -13.05
N GLY A 289 21.40 13.77 -11.75
CA GLY A 289 21.17 15.00 -10.99
C GLY A 289 19.79 15.66 -11.11
N LEU A 290 18.80 15.05 -11.79
CA LEU A 290 17.43 15.58 -11.89
C LEU A 290 16.40 14.44 -11.83
N ASN A 291 15.32 14.62 -11.08
CA ASN A 291 14.23 13.66 -10.96
C ASN A 291 12.89 14.33 -11.31
N TYR A 292 11.78 13.60 -11.16
CA TYR A 292 10.45 14.20 -11.20
C TYR A 292 10.24 15.14 -9.98
N PRO A 293 9.67 16.35 -10.15
CA PRO A 293 9.14 16.96 -11.38
C PRO A 293 10.13 17.79 -12.21
N ASP A 294 11.38 17.97 -11.78
CA ASP A 294 12.38 18.83 -12.43
C ASP A 294 12.58 18.54 -13.93
N THR A 295 12.43 17.29 -14.34
CA THR A 295 12.62 16.88 -15.74
C THR A 295 11.41 17.12 -16.64
N VAL A 296 10.23 17.40 -16.07
CA VAL A 296 8.97 17.59 -16.81
C VAL A 296 9.11 18.66 -17.88
N ALA A 297 9.81 19.76 -17.60
CA ALA A 297 10.02 20.86 -18.54
C ALA A 297 10.58 20.40 -19.91
N ARG A 298 11.33 19.29 -19.93
CA ARG A 298 12.03 18.75 -21.10
C ARG A 298 11.30 17.60 -21.79
N TRP A 299 10.21 17.11 -21.21
CA TRP A 299 9.45 16.01 -21.76
C TRP A 299 8.77 16.42 -23.07
N LYS A 300 8.69 15.46 -23.99
CA LYS A 300 8.00 15.57 -25.28
C LYS A 300 6.92 14.50 -25.35
N GLY A 301 6.04 14.56 -26.35
CA GLY A 301 4.97 13.57 -26.53
C GLY A 301 5.46 12.11 -26.59
N LYS A 302 6.71 11.85 -27.03
CA LYS A 302 7.29 10.48 -27.00
C LYS A 302 7.54 9.96 -25.58
N ASP A 303 7.87 10.85 -24.64
CA ASP A 303 8.16 10.49 -23.26
C ASP A 303 6.84 10.16 -22.53
N ILE A 304 5.80 10.96 -22.77
CA ILE A 304 4.43 10.69 -22.29
C ILE A 304 3.91 9.35 -22.82
N LYS A 305 4.07 9.07 -24.12
CA LYS A 305 3.68 7.77 -24.70
C LYS A 305 4.44 6.60 -24.09
N LYS A 306 5.72 6.78 -23.76
CA LYS A 306 6.54 5.76 -23.10
C LYS A 306 6.03 5.50 -21.68
N ILE A 307 5.70 6.55 -20.90
CA ILE A 307 5.10 6.40 -19.55
C ILE A 307 3.80 5.59 -19.66
N ALA A 308 2.91 5.95 -20.60
CA ALA A 308 1.64 5.26 -20.80
C ALA A 308 1.84 3.77 -21.15
N ALA A 309 2.77 3.48 -22.06
CA ALA A 309 3.08 2.10 -22.48
C ALA A 309 3.67 1.27 -21.32
N ASP A 310 4.62 1.82 -20.57
CA ASP A 310 5.27 1.11 -19.46
C ASP A 310 4.26 0.82 -18.33
N TYR A 311 3.38 1.76 -18.02
CA TYR A 311 2.28 1.56 -17.08
C TYR A 311 1.33 0.44 -17.54
N LEU A 312 0.84 0.50 -18.78
CA LEU A 312 -0.09 -0.51 -19.31
C LEU A 312 0.55 -1.89 -19.44
N ASP A 313 1.85 -1.97 -19.72
CA ASP A 313 2.57 -3.24 -19.81
C ASP A 313 2.63 -3.97 -18.47
N GLU A 314 2.85 -3.26 -17.36
CA GLU A 314 2.79 -3.85 -16.01
C GLU A 314 1.35 -4.21 -15.61
N VAL A 315 0.38 -3.37 -15.96
CA VAL A 315 -1.06 -3.62 -15.73
C VAL A 315 -1.55 -4.91 -16.41
N LYS A 316 -0.98 -5.32 -17.55
CA LYS A 316 -1.31 -6.62 -18.20
C LYS A 316 -1.14 -7.83 -17.28
N SER A 317 -0.30 -7.74 -16.25
CA SER A 317 -0.12 -8.83 -15.27
C SER A 317 -1.36 -9.12 -14.41
N PHE A 318 -2.38 -8.26 -14.47
CA PHE A 318 -3.67 -8.41 -13.78
C PHE A 318 -4.75 -9.07 -14.66
N ASP A 319 -4.41 -9.53 -15.87
CA ASP A 319 -5.31 -10.23 -16.80
C ASP A 319 -6.66 -9.48 -16.98
N ILE A 320 -6.60 -8.17 -17.19
CA ILE A 320 -7.79 -7.33 -17.30
C ILE A 320 -8.61 -7.75 -18.51
N THR A 321 -9.85 -8.17 -18.25
CA THR A 321 -10.81 -8.57 -19.28
C THR A 321 -11.90 -7.53 -19.54
N GLN A 322 -12.10 -6.61 -18.59
CA GLN A 322 -13.13 -5.58 -18.66
C GLN A 322 -12.68 -4.33 -19.43
N PRO A 323 -13.62 -3.58 -20.02
CA PRO A 323 -13.29 -2.36 -20.77
C PRO A 323 -12.74 -1.24 -19.88
N ASN A 324 -12.96 -1.29 -18.57
CA ASN A 324 -12.43 -0.34 -17.59
C ASN A 324 -11.75 -1.08 -16.43
N PHE A 325 -10.80 -0.40 -15.80
CA PHE A 325 -10.21 -0.88 -14.55
C PHE A 325 -9.92 0.26 -13.59
N THR A 326 -9.92 -0.01 -12.29
CA THR A 326 -9.53 0.97 -11.28
C THR A 326 -8.04 0.87 -10.96
N ASP A 327 -7.39 2.02 -10.87
CA ASP A 327 -6.13 2.20 -10.15
C ASP A 327 -6.42 3.04 -8.91
N LYS A 328 -6.67 2.36 -7.81
CA LYS A 328 -6.92 2.98 -6.51
C LYS A 328 -5.60 3.05 -5.76
N MET A 329 -4.78 4.03 -6.10
CA MET A 329 -3.59 4.39 -5.33
C MET A 329 -3.78 5.81 -4.80
N PRO A 330 -4.06 6.01 -3.49
CA PRO A 330 -4.29 7.34 -2.94
C PRO A 330 -3.15 8.32 -3.28
N GLY A 331 -1.91 7.82 -3.17
CA GLY A 331 -0.67 8.52 -3.48
C GLY A 331 -0.41 8.81 -4.97
N ASN A 332 -1.34 8.52 -5.89
CA ASN A 332 -1.21 8.94 -7.29
C ASN A 332 -1.55 10.43 -7.51
N PHE A 333 -2.06 11.14 -6.50
CA PHE A 333 -2.39 12.58 -6.60
C PHE A 333 -1.24 13.49 -7.09
N PRO A 334 0.06 13.23 -6.80
CA PRO A 334 1.16 14.05 -7.33
C PRO A 334 1.38 13.86 -8.83
N TYR A 335 0.83 12.80 -9.42
CA TYR A 335 1.06 12.40 -10.81
C TYR A 335 -0.10 12.72 -11.75
N LEU A 336 -1.15 13.42 -11.29
CA LEU A 336 -2.34 13.70 -12.10
C LEU A 336 -2.07 14.51 -13.37
N GLY A 337 -1.07 15.41 -13.35
CA GLY A 337 -0.62 16.10 -14.56
C GLY A 337 -0.08 15.12 -15.63
N VAL A 338 0.57 14.04 -15.21
CA VAL A 338 1.01 12.97 -16.13
C VAL A 338 -0.18 12.14 -16.59
N VAL A 339 -1.11 11.81 -15.70
CA VAL A 339 -2.34 11.08 -16.06
C VAL A 339 -3.12 11.82 -17.14
N ALA A 340 -3.33 13.14 -16.97
CA ALA A 340 -4.04 13.97 -17.94
C ALA A 340 -3.40 13.93 -19.33
N LEU A 341 -2.06 13.90 -19.38
CA LEU A 341 -1.29 13.82 -20.62
C LEU A 341 -1.23 12.40 -21.21
N ALA A 342 -1.09 11.36 -20.38
CA ALA A 342 -0.90 9.99 -20.83
C ALA A 342 -2.24 9.30 -21.18
N PHE A 343 -3.32 9.67 -20.49
CA PHE A 343 -4.63 9.03 -20.56
C PHE A 343 -5.73 10.09 -20.60
N PRO A 344 -5.90 10.83 -21.72
CA PRO A 344 -6.83 11.95 -21.80
C PRO A 344 -8.32 11.55 -21.62
N ASN A 345 -8.65 10.28 -21.78
CA ASN A 345 -9.98 9.73 -21.52
C ASN A 345 -10.13 9.10 -20.13
N ALA A 346 -9.09 9.11 -19.28
CA ALA A 346 -9.18 8.59 -17.93
C ALA A 346 -10.18 9.40 -17.09
N ARG A 347 -10.76 8.73 -16.10
CA ARG A 347 -11.61 9.37 -15.09
C ARG A 347 -10.85 9.41 -13.78
N ILE A 348 -10.79 10.58 -13.14
CA ILE A 348 -10.09 10.75 -11.88
C ILE A 348 -11.13 11.05 -10.81
N ILE A 349 -11.16 10.23 -9.77
CA ILE A 349 -12.02 10.41 -8.61
C ILE A 349 -11.14 10.76 -7.43
N HIS A 350 -11.35 11.95 -6.88
CA HIS A 350 -10.65 12.43 -5.70
C HIS A 350 -11.54 12.25 -4.47
N CYS A 351 -11.10 11.39 -3.56
CA CYS A 351 -11.81 11.09 -2.33
C CYS A 351 -11.38 12.04 -1.22
N GLN A 352 -12.36 12.73 -0.64
CA GLN A 352 -12.19 13.68 0.46
C GLN A 352 -12.97 13.20 1.67
N ARG A 353 -12.44 13.46 2.85
CA ARG A 353 -13.06 13.24 4.15
C ARG A 353 -12.69 14.41 5.04
N ASP A 354 -13.40 14.61 6.15
CA ASP A 354 -13.04 15.61 7.15
C ASP A 354 -11.51 15.58 7.43
N PRO A 355 -10.81 16.74 7.34
CA PRO A 355 -9.36 16.79 7.47
C PRO A 355 -8.85 16.23 8.80
N ILE A 356 -9.52 16.51 9.91
CA ILE A 356 -9.09 16.09 11.25
C ILE A 356 -9.24 14.57 11.38
N ASP A 357 -10.38 14.02 10.95
CA ASP A 357 -10.62 12.58 10.91
C ASP A 357 -9.64 11.84 9.98
N THR A 358 -9.28 12.46 8.86
CA THR A 358 -8.29 11.93 7.92
C THR A 358 -6.91 11.90 8.56
N CYS A 359 -6.42 13.02 9.08
CA CYS A 359 -5.11 13.12 9.70
C CYS A 359 -4.99 12.24 10.95
N LEU A 360 -6.02 12.18 11.80
CA LEU A 360 -6.02 11.25 12.94
C LEU A 360 -6.00 9.78 12.47
N ALA A 361 -6.78 9.42 11.44
CA ALA A 361 -6.75 8.07 10.91
C ALA A 361 -5.37 7.71 10.32
N ASN A 362 -4.64 8.70 9.80
CA ASN A 362 -3.27 8.53 9.34
C ASN A 362 -2.31 8.37 10.54
N TYR A 363 -2.40 9.25 11.54
CA TYR A 363 -1.60 9.22 12.77
C TYR A 363 -1.70 7.90 13.54
N ARG A 364 -2.88 7.26 13.47
CA ARG A 364 -3.16 5.97 14.13
C ARG A 364 -2.61 4.75 13.40
N GLN A 365 -2.24 4.90 12.13
CA GLN A 365 -1.83 3.79 11.28
C GLN A 365 -0.31 3.80 11.15
N MET A 366 0.31 2.66 11.46
CA MET A 366 1.74 2.49 11.19
C MET A 366 1.95 2.26 9.69
N PHE A 367 2.24 3.33 8.95
CA PHE A 367 2.63 3.27 7.55
C PHE A 367 4.11 2.95 7.35
N THR A 368 4.48 2.69 6.11
CA THR A 368 5.86 2.47 5.65
C THR A 368 6.47 3.77 5.12
N GLU A 369 7.68 3.68 4.55
CA GLU A 369 8.52 4.83 4.14
C GLU A 369 7.86 5.87 3.23
N GLN A 370 6.77 5.55 2.53
CA GLN A 370 6.08 6.49 1.65
C GLN A 370 5.21 7.52 2.39
N HIS A 371 4.97 7.35 3.69
CA HIS A 371 4.08 8.22 4.47
C HIS A 371 4.75 8.70 5.77
N ARG A 372 6.01 9.15 5.70
CA ARG A 372 6.81 9.58 6.87
C ARG A 372 6.17 10.72 7.66
N TYR A 373 5.38 11.56 7.01
CA TYR A 373 4.63 12.66 7.63
C TYR A 373 3.62 12.20 8.69
N THR A 374 3.21 10.93 8.73
CA THR A 374 2.10 10.48 9.59
C THR A 374 2.46 10.32 11.07
N PHE A 375 3.73 10.43 11.43
CA PHE A 375 4.21 10.15 12.79
C PHE A 375 4.33 11.41 13.67
N ASP A 376 4.07 12.60 13.12
CA ASP A 376 4.01 13.86 13.86
C ASP A 376 2.72 14.64 13.50
N GLN A 377 2.06 15.22 14.50
CA GLN A 377 0.81 15.95 14.26
C GLN A 377 1.04 17.25 13.48
N GLY A 378 2.13 17.96 13.73
CA GLY A 378 2.48 19.19 13.03
C GLY A 378 2.84 18.91 11.56
N ASP A 379 3.62 17.87 11.30
CA ASP A 379 3.93 17.42 9.95
C ASP A 379 2.68 17.00 9.19
N LEU A 380 1.75 16.28 9.83
CA LEU A 380 0.44 15.94 9.24
C LEU A 380 -0.34 17.18 8.80
N VAL A 381 -0.40 18.23 9.63
CA VAL A 381 -1.08 19.49 9.29
C VAL A 381 -0.45 20.13 8.05
N ARG A 382 0.88 20.23 8.04
CA ARG A 382 1.66 20.84 6.96
C ARG A 382 1.50 20.07 5.65
N TYR A 383 1.69 18.76 5.70
CA TYR A 383 1.50 17.87 4.55
C TYR A 383 0.08 17.96 3.99
N PHE A 384 -0.95 17.92 4.85
CA PHE A 384 -2.34 17.99 4.41
C PHE A 384 -2.65 19.33 3.70
N LYS A 385 -2.07 20.44 4.15
CA LYS A 385 -2.20 21.74 3.48
C LYS A 385 -1.51 21.76 2.12
N ALA A 386 -0.29 21.24 2.03
CA ALA A 386 0.42 21.11 0.75
C ALA A 386 -0.37 20.24 -0.25
N TYR A 387 -0.86 19.09 0.20
CA TYR A 387 -1.75 18.21 -0.55
C TYR A 387 -3.01 18.95 -1.04
N SER A 388 -3.67 19.70 -0.15
CA SER A 388 -4.89 20.43 -0.47
C SER A 388 -4.64 21.51 -1.53
N ASN A 389 -3.50 22.21 -1.43
CA ASN A 389 -3.08 23.21 -2.42
C ASN A 389 -2.80 22.56 -3.78
N LEU A 390 -2.11 21.42 -3.82
CA LEU A 390 -1.84 20.70 -5.06
C LEU A 390 -3.14 20.19 -5.70
N MET A 391 -4.08 19.66 -4.92
CA MET A 391 -5.39 19.28 -5.44
C MET A 391 -6.21 20.48 -5.92
N ALA A 392 -6.09 21.65 -5.30
CA ALA A 392 -6.70 22.88 -5.80
C ALA A 392 -6.11 23.31 -7.15
N HIS A 393 -4.78 23.20 -7.31
CA HIS A 393 -4.10 23.39 -8.60
C HIS A 393 -4.68 22.46 -9.66
N TRP A 394 -4.75 21.16 -9.39
CA TRP A 394 -5.29 20.18 -10.35
C TRP A 394 -6.70 20.49 -10.80
N ARG A 395 -7.59 20.87 -9.90
CA ARG A 395 -8.95 21.31 -10.28
C ARG A 395 -8.93 22.50 -11.22
N SER A 396 -8.04 23.46 -10.98
CA SER A 396 -7.95 24.68 -11.79
C SER A 396 -7.47 24.40 -13.22
N VAL A 397 -6.58 23.42 -13.42
CA VAL A 397 -5.98 23.13 -14.73
C VAL A 397 -6.65 21.96 -15.48
N MET A 398 -7.24 20.99 -14.78
CA MET A 398 -7.86 19.79 -15.37
C MET A 398 -9.40 19.84 -15.46
N GLY A 399 -10.05 20.70 -14.68
CA GLY A 399 -11.50 20.90 -14.71
C GLY A 399 -12.31 19.60 -14.58
N ALA A 400 -13.14 19.31 -15.58
CA ALA A 400 -14.12 18.22 -15.56
C ALA A 400 -13.54 16.80 -15.60
N GLN A 401 -12.21 16.62 -15.66
CA GLN A 401 -11.58 15.30 -15.56
C GLN A 401 -11.54 14.76 -14.12
N ILE A 402 -11.77 15.61 -13.11
CA ILE A 402 -11.73 15.24 -11.69
C ILE A 402 -13.13 15.34 -11.07
N LEU A 403 -13.57 14.28 -10.41
CA LEU A 403 -14.74 14.26 -9.55
C LEU A 403 -14.33 14.26 -8.08
N ASP A 404 -14.76 15.26 -7.33
CA ASP A 404 -14.66 15.24 -5.87
C ASP A 404 -15.80 14.42 -5.25
N VAL A 405 -15.42 13.47 -4.39
CA VAL A 405 -16.33 12.60 -3.64
C VAL A 405 -16.05 12.78 -2.15
N SER A 406 -17.04 13.30 -1.41
CA SER A 406 -16.99 13.38 0.06
C SER A 406 -17.41 12.04 0.67
N TYR A 407 -16.59 11.53 1.58
CA TYR A 407 -16.89 10.35 2.39
C TYR A 407 -18.17 10.54 3.18
N GLU A 408 -18.35 11.67 3.85
CA GLU A 408 -19.53 12.01 4.64
C GLU A 408 -20.79 12.02 3.77
N ALA A 409 -20.73 12.63 2.58
CA ALA A 409 -21.84 12.62 1.64
C ALA A 409 -22.18 11.20 1.16
N LEU A 410 -21.16 10.36 0.90
CA LEU A 410 -21.32 8.99 0.44
C LEU A 410 -21.96 8.09 1.51
N VAL A 411 -21.61 8.26 2.79
CA VAL A 411 -22.24 7.47 3.87
C VAL A 411 -23.59 8.03 4.33
N GLU A 412 -23.88 9.30 4.04
CA GLU A 412 -25.17 9.92 4.31
C GLU A 412 -26.22 9.55 3.25
N ASN A 413 -25.85 9.65 1.97
CA ASN A 413 -26.74 9.36 0.83
C ASN A 413 -26.05 8.40 -0.17
N PRO A 414 -25.93 7.11 0.16
CA PRO A 414 -25.13 6.15 -0.61
C PRO A 414 -25.56 6.01 -2.07
N GLU A 415 -26.86 5.88 -2.34
CA GLU A 415 -27.38 5.67 -3.69
C GLU A 415 -27.12 6.87 -4.60
N ASP A 416 -27.45 8.09 -4.16
CA ASP A 416 -27.25 9.30 -4.95
C ASP A 416 -25.77 9.54 -5.27
N GLN A 417 -24.89 9.34 -4.29
CA GLN A 417 -23.44 9.48 -4.51
C GLN A 417 -22.90 8.36 -5.40
N ALA A 418 -23.34 7.11 -5.23
CA ALA A 418 -22.94 6.01 -6.11
C ALA A 418 -23.37 6.28 -7.56
N ARG A 419 -24.63 6.66 -7.79
CA ARG A 419 -25.13 7.05 -9.11
C ARG A 419 -24.31 8.17 -9.74
N ARG A 420 -23.94 9.19 -8.96
CA ARG A 420 -23.08 10.30 -9.40
C ARG A 420 -21.68 9.82 -9.79
N ILE A 421 -21.08 8.91 -9.02
CA ILE A 421 -19.77 8.32 -9.30
C ILE A 421 -19.80 7.50 -10.59
N ILE A 422 -20.79 6.61 -10.74
CA ILE A 422 -20.94 5.74 -11.91
C ILE A 422 -21.22 6.57 -13.18
N ALA A 423 -22.10 7.57 -13.09
CA ALA A 423 -22.38 8.48 -14.20
C ALA A 423 -21.13 9.27 -14.63
N PHE A 424 -20.32 9.74 -13.68
CA PHE A 424 -19.04 10.40 -14.00
C PHE A 424 -18.05 9.46 -14.70
N CYS A 425 -18.12 8.16 -14.42
CA CYS A 425 -17.35 7.15 -15.12
C CYS A 425 -17.89 6.83 -16.52
N ASP A 426 -18.92 7.53 -17.02
CA ASP A 426 -19.61 7.22 -18.29
C ASP A 426 -20.15 5.78 -18.36
N LEU A 427 -20.58 5.24 -17.22
CA LEU A 427 -21.13 3.89 -17.11
C LEU A 427 -22.64 3.96 -16.88
N PRO A 428 -23.43 3.00 -17.42
CA PRO A 428 -24.83 2.86 -17.03
C PRO A 428 -24.94 2.49 -15.54
N TRP A 429 -26.12 2.68 -14.96
CA TRP A 429 -26.35 2.27 -13.58
C TRP A 429 -26.58 0.76 -13.48
N GLU A 430 -25.96 0.14 -12.48
CA GLU A 430 -26.19 -1.25 -12.06
C GLU A 430 -26.38 -1.25 -10.53
N ASP A 431 -27.36 -2.02 -10.02
CA ASP A 431 -27.71 -2.03 -8.59
C ASP A 431 -26.59 -2.65 -7.74
N GLU A 432 -25.77 -3.52 -8.34
CA GLU A 432 -24.59 -4.13 -7.75
C GLU A 432 -23.57 -3.09 -7.24
N CYS A 433 -23.58 -1.86 -7.76
CA CYS A 433 -22.78 -0.74 -7.27
C CYS A 433 -23.09 -0.34 -5.81
N LEU A 434 -24.24 -0.74 -5.26
CA LEU A 434 -24.59 -0.52 -3.85
C LEU A 434 -24.21 -1.69 -2.94
N ASN A 435 -23.88 -2.87 -3.48
CA ASN A 435 -23.60 -4.09 -2.71
C ASN A 435 -22.16 -4.13 -2.18
N VAL A 436 -21.70 -3.02 -1.60
CA VAL A 436 -20.34 -2.89 -1.05
C VAL A 436 -20.15 -3.84 0.13
N GLY A 437 -19.04 -4.56 0.14
CA GLY A 437 -18.67 -5.49 1.21
C GLY A 437 -19.24 -6.91 1.07
N GLN A 438 -20.18 -7.13 0.15
CA GLN A 438 -20.77 -8.46 -0.13
C GLN A 438 -20.03 -9.25 -1.21
N SER A 439 -19.05 -8.65 -1.88
CA SER A 439 -18.28 -9.33 -2.93
C SER A 439 -17.14 -10.19 -2.36
N ASP A 440 -16.88 -11.34 -2.96
CA ASP A 440 -15.73 -12.21 -2.64
C ASP A 440 -14.36 -11.63 -3.06
N ARG A 441 -14.33 -10.37 -3.52
CA ARG A 441 -13.11 -9.73 -4.03
C ARG A 441 -12.13 -9.44 -2.88
N SER A 442 -10.84 -9.70 -3.15
CA SER A 442 -9.76 -9.39 -2.21
C SER A 442 -9.61 -7.86 -2.05
N ILE A 443 -9.72 -7.37 -0.81
CA ILE A 443 -9.48 -5.96 -0.46
C ILE A 443 -8.19 -5.88 0.35
N ARG A 444 -7.11 -5.37 -0.26
CA ARG A 444 -5.78 -5.24 0.37
C ARG A 444 -5.44 -3.80 0.70
N THR A 445 -6.04 -3.29 1.77
CA THR A 445 -5.76 -1.95 2.27
C THR A 445 -5.97 -1.90 3.77
N ALA A 446 -5.41 -0.91 4.45
CA ALA A 446 -5.65 -0.69 5.87
C ALA A 446 -7.16 -0.47 6.19
N SER A 447 -7.98 -0.15 5.19
CA SER A 447 -9.44 0.03 5.32
C SER A 447 -10.27 -1.22 5.01
N ALA A 448 -9.65 -2.39 4.78
CA ALA A 448 -10.39 -3.58 4.31
C ALA A 448 -11.50 -4.03 5.26
N SER A 449 -11.23 -4.08 6.57
CA SER A 449 -12.25 -4.44 7.57
C SER A 449 -13.43 -3.45 7.59
N GLN A 450 -13.12 -2.16 7.45
CA GLN A 450 -14.13 -1.08 7.43
C GLN A 450 -15.09 -1.22 6.25
N VAL A 451 -14.57 -1.56 5.08
CA VAL A 451 -15.40 -1.68 3.87
C VAL A 451 -16.22 -2.97 3.87
N ARG A 452 -15.76 -4.03 4.54
CA ARG A 452 -16.53 -5.27 4.75
C ARG A 452 -17.75 -5.08 5.66
N GLU A 453 -17.76 -4.05 6.51
CA GLU A 453 -18.95 -3.64 7.29
C GLU A 453 -20.01 -2.92 6.44
N GLY A 454 -19.73 -2.66 5.15
CA GLY A 454 -20.63 -1.97 4.22
C GLY A 454 -20.51 -0.44 4.29
N ILE A 455 -21.50 0.27 3.74
CA ILE A 455 -21.55 1.74 3.78
C ILE A 455 -22.22 2.19 5.09
N HIS A 456 -21.46 2.80 6.01
CA HIS A 456 -21.99 3.21 7.31
C HIS A 456 -21.29 4.43 7.93
N LYS A 457 -21.98 5.07 8.88
CA LYS A 457 -21.57 6.33 9.51
C LYS A 457 -20.55 6.18 10.67
N ASN A 458 -20.19 4.96 11.08
CA ASN A 458 -19.33 4.69 12.25
C ASN A 458 -17.91 5.32 12.22
N PHE A 459 -17.48 5.85 11.08
CA PHE A 459 -16.20 6.51 10.91
C PHE A 459 -16.31 8.03 10.76
N VAL A 460 -17.48 8.65 10.94
CA VAL A 460 -17.64 10.11 10.93
C VAL A 460 -17.41 10.68 12.33
N ALA A 461 -16.65 11.77 12.42
CA ALA A 461 -16.31 12.50 13.64
C ALA A 461 -15.65 11.64 14.73
N ARG A 462 -14.84 10.65 14.33
CA ARG A 462 -14.11 9.79 15.27
C ARG A 462 -13.05 10.55 16.06
N TRP A 463 -12.54 11.64 15.50
CA TRP A 463 -11.58 12.51 16.16
C TRP A 463 -12.05 13.05 17.51
N LYS A 464 -13.37 13.21 17.71
CA LYS A 464 -13.93 13.67 19.00
C LYS A 464 -13.56 12.78 20.18
N ARG A 465 -13.37 11.47 19.95
CA ARG A 465 -12.92 10.52 20.99
C ARG A 465 -11.56 10.91 21.58
N TYR A 466 -10.69 11.48 20.75
CA TYR A 466 -9.32 11.83 21.11
C TYR A 466 -9.09 13.34 21.13
N GLU A 467 -10.15 14.15 21.16
CA GLU A 467 -10.09 15.62 21.03
C GLU A 467 -9.01 16.25 21.91
N LYS A 468 -8.93 15.88 23.19
CA LYS A 468 -7.93 16.40 24.13
C LYS A 468 -6.48 16.08 23.78
N HIS A 469 -6.23 15.07 22.95
CA HIS A 469 -4.89 14.61 22.59
C HIS A 469 -4.41 15.10 21.21
N ILE A 470 -5.30 15.73 20.43
CA ILE A 470 -5.02 16.12 19.04
C ILE A 470 -5.23 17.60 18.75
N GLN A 471 -5.02 18.45 19.76
CA GLN A 471 -5.22 19.90 19.62
C GLN A 471 -4.38 20.50 18.49
N VAL A 472 -3.17 19.97 18.24
CA VAL A 472 -2.33 20.39 17.09
C VAL A 472 -3.04 20.16 15.76
N LEU A 473 -3.69 19.00 15.57
CA LEU A 473 -4.47 18.72 14.35
C LEU A 473 -5.70 19.64 14.25
N ILE A 474 -6.44 19.81 15.34
CA ILE A 474 -7.67 20.62 15.38
C ILE A 474 -7.36 22.07 15.05
N GLU A 475 -6.41 22.69 15.76
CA GLU A 475 -6.02 24.09 15.55
C GLU A 475 -5.41 24.30 14.16
N GLY A 476 -4.66 23.30 13.67
CA GLY A 476 -3.97 23.35 12.39
C GLY A 476 -4.90 23.24 11.18
N LEU A 477 -6.00 22.49 11.28
CA LEU A 477 -6.89 22.14 10.15
C LEU A 477 -8.28 22.80 10.21
N SER A 478 -8.64 23.46 11.31
CA SER A 478 -9.93 24.19 11.44
C SER A 478 -9.92 25.59 10.79
N ARG A 479 -8.85 25.95 10.09
CA ARG A 479 -8.64 27.22 9.38
C ARG A 479 -8.39 26.93 7.91
#